data_AF-A0A6I0K750-F1
#
_entry.id   AF-A0A6I0K750-F1
#
_cell.length_a   1.000
_cell.length_b   1.000
_cell.length_c   1.000
_cell.angle_alpha   90.00
_cell.angle_beta   90.00
_cell.angle_gamma   90.00
#
_symmetry.space_group_name_H-M   'P 1'
#
loop_
_entity.id
_entity.type
_entity.pdbx_description
1 polymer ?
#
loop_
_entity_poly.entity_id
_entity_poly.type
_entity_poly.pdbx_seq_one_letter_code
_entity_poly.pdbx_strand_id
1 'polypeptide(L)'
;MEQRLVNLYNQQAMFCYGNVEWSHKIHEKAADLFTTVNSWLRWIQLILAFIISADIIKQFGTDSPVISGILIGCSLILTLINTITKSFDFNGRASRHIMTANALWDLREDYRSFKYDIQAGRYNEDELRIKRDELQKRVKEIYKTAPRTFSWAYKKAEKAFDEGQVTFDHLDEK
;
A
#
# COMPACT_ATOMS: atom_id res chain seq x y z
N MET A 1 -31.89 -6.88 27.76
CA MET A 1 -30.91 -5.77 27.80
C MET A 1 -29.56 -6.27 27.28
N GLU A 2 -29.09 -7.40 27.80
CA GLU A 2 -27.88 -8.12 27.36
C GLU A 2 -27.82 -8.41 25.85
N GLN A 3 -28.88 -8.98 25.26
CA GLN A 3 -28.94 -9.23 23.80
C GLN A 3 -28.79 -7.96 22.94
N ARG A 4 -29.34 -6.83 23.41
CA ARG A 4 -29.25 -5.54 22.71
C ARG A 4 -27.82 -5.01 22.77
N LEU A 5 -27.16 -5.16 23.91
CA LEU A 5 -25.77 -4.73 24.10
C LEU A 5 -24.82 -5.55 23.21
N VAL A 6 -24.94 -6.88 23.22
CA VAL A 6 -24.18 -7.78 22.34
C VAL A 6 -24.34 -7.39 20.87
N ASN A 7 -25.57 -7.10 20.42
CA ASN A 7 -25.83 -6.64 19.06
C ASN A 7 -25.13 -5.31 18.72
N LEU A 8 -25.10 -4.34 19.65
CA LEU A 8 -24.41 -3.06 19.42
C LEU A 8 -22.89 -3.25 19.27
N TYR A 9 -22.26 -4.08 20.10
CA TYR A 9 -20.84 -4.40 19.98
C TYR A 9 -20.53 -5.14 18.68
N ASN A 10 -21.38 -6.08 18.28
CA ASN A 10 -21.22 -6.81 17.03
C ASN A 10 -21.32 -5.87 15.80
N GLN A 11 -22.32 -4.99 15.76
CA GLN A 11 -22.46 -3.98 14.70
C GLN A 11 -21.25 -3.04 14.65
N GLN A 12 -20.77 -2.58 15.81
CA GLN A 12 -19.57 -1.75 15.88
C GLN A 12 -18.34 -2.49 15.35
N ALA A 13 -18.14 -3.75 15.72
CA ALA A 13 -17.03 -4.58 15.25
C ALA A 13 -17.07 -4.77 13.73
N MET A 14 -18.25 -5.01 13.15
CA MET A 14 -18.44 -5.12 11.70
C MET A 14 -18.11 -3.82 10.97
N PHE A 15 -18.59 -2.68 11.47
CA PHE A 15 -18.28 -1.38 10.88
C PHE A 15 -16.77 -1.07 10.93
N CYS A 16 -16.13 -1.32 12.07
CA CYS A 16 -14.68 -1.15 12.20
C CYS A 16 -13.90 -2.11 11.30
N TYR A 17 -14.32 -3.36 11.19
CA TYR A 17 -13.73 -4.35 10.28
C TYR A 17 -13.74 -3.85 8.83
N GLY A 18 -14.89 -3.38 8.33
CA GLY A 18 -15.00 -2.85 6.97
C GLY A 18 -14.08 -1.66 6.70
N ASN A 19 -13.96 -0.73 7.66
CA ASN A 19 -13.07 0.43 7.53
C ASN A 19 -11.58 0.04 7.51
N VAL A 20 -11.20 -0.95 8.33
CA VAL A 20 -9.81 -1.46 8.36
C VAL A 20 -9.52 -2.21 7.07
N GLU A 21 -10.44 -3.03 6.58
CA GLU A 21 -10.33 -3.75 5.31
C GLU A 21 -10.18 -2.80 4.12
N TRP A 22 -11.00 -1.75 4.07
CA TRP A 22 -10.88 -0.73 3.03
C TRP A 22 -9.53 -0.02 3.07
N SER A 23 -9.10 0.40 4.27
CA SER A 23 -7.83 1.07 4.45
C SER A 23 -6.65 0.16 4.07
N HIS A 24 -6.71 -1.12 4.45
CA HIS A 24 -5.74 -2.13 4.05
C HIS A 24 -5.58 -2.17 2.53
N LYS A 25 -6.69 -2.26 1.78
CA LYS A 25 -6.66 -2.28 0.31
C LYS A 25 -6.10 -1.01 -0.30
N ILE A 26 -6.41 0.16 0.24
CA ILE A 26 -5.81 1.42 -0.23
C ILE A 26 -4.28 1.38 -0.07
N HIS A 27 -3.77 0.90 1.07
CA HIS A 27 -2.33 0.80 1.30
C HIS A 27 -1.65 -0.25 0.40
N GLU A 28 -2.27 -1.41 0.14
CA GLU A 28 -1.78 -2.38 -0.85
C GLU A 28 -1.65 -1.75 -2.25
N LYS A 29 -2.70 -1.09 -2.74
CA LYS A 29 -2.68 -0.46 -4.07
C LYS A 29 -1.68 0.70 -4.14
N ALA A 30 -1.47 1.41 -3.03
CA ALA A 30 -0.45 2.45 -2.95
C ALA A 30 0.97 1.86 -3.05
N ALA A 31 1.24 0.77 -2.33
CA ALA A 31 2.50 0.05 -2.40
C ALA A 31 2.78 -0.49 -3.81
N ASP A 32 1.79 -1.09 -4.47
CA ASP A 32 1.91 -1.61 -5.83
C ASP A 32 2.33 -0.52 -6.83
N LEU A 33 1.74 0.68 -6.72
CA LEU A 33 2.10 1.77 -7.62
C LEU A 33 3.57 2.16 -7.43
N PHE A 34 3.98 2.43 -6.19
CA PHE A 34 5.35 2.87 -5.92
C PHE A 34 6.37 1.79 -6.30
N THR A 35 6.05 0.52 -6.08
CA THR A 35 6.85 -0.62 -6.53
C THR A 35 6.95 -0.65 -8.05
N THR A 36 5.83 -0.49 -8.76
CA THR A 36 5.78 -0.47 -10.23
C THR A 36 6.61 0.67 -10.80
N VAL A 37 6.43 1.89 -10.28
CA VAL A 37 7.20 3.08 -10.69
C VAL A 37 8.69 2.86 -10.46
N ASN A 38 9.08 2.38 -9.27
CA ASN A 38 10.47 2.08 -8.96
C ASN A 38 11.08 1.02 -9.89
N SER A 39 10.33 -0.06 -10.18
CA SER A 39 10.78 -1.11 -11.10
C SER A 39 10.97 -0.58 -12.52
N TRP A 40 10.04 0.27 -13.00
CA TRP A 40 10.16 0.87 -14.33
C TRP A 40 11.37 1.80 -14.45
N LEU A 41 11.60 2.66 -13.45
CA LEU A 41 12.79 3.51 -13.40
C LEU A 41 14.09 2.69 -13.39
N ARG A 42 14.12 1.57 -12.65
CA ARG A 42 15.26 0.65 -12.63
C ARG A 42 15.54 0.02 -13.99
N TRP A 43 14.51 -0.40 -14.71
CA TRP A 43 14.68 -0.93 -16.07
C TRP A 43 15.25 0.11 -17.04
N ILE A 44 14.77 1.36 -16.98
CA ILE A 44 15.33 2.44 -17.80
C ILE A 44 16.80 2.70 -17.45
N GLN A 45 17.14 2.72 -16.16
CA GLN A 45 18.52 2.89 -15.70
C GLN A 45 19.43 1.79 -16.25
N LEU A 46 18.99 0.54 -16.22
CA LEU A 46 19.74 -0.61 -16.75
C LEU A 46 19.96 -0.49 -18.26
N ILE A 47 18.93 -0.14 -19.03
CA ILE A 47 19.04 0.03 -20.48
C ILE A 47 19.99 1.17 -20.82
N LEU A 48 19.87 2.33 -20.14
CA LEU A 48 20.77 3.47 -20.36
C LEU A 48 22.22 3.12 -19.98
N ALA A 49 22.44 2.43 -18.86
CA ALA A 49 23.77 2.00 -18.44
C ALA A 49 24.39 1.01 -19.45
N PHE A 50 23.58 0.09 -20.00
CA PHE A 50 24.02 -0.82 -21.06
C PHE A 50 24.43 -0.06 -22.33
N ILE A 51 23.63 0.91 -22.80
CA ILE A 51 23.98 1.74 -23.96
C ILE A 51 25.27 2.53 -23.72
N ILE A 52 25.44 3.12 -22.53
CA ILE A 52 26.64 3.89 -22.17
C ILE A 52 27.87 3.00 -22.11
N SER A 53 27.77 1.80 -21.53
CA SER A 53 28.90 0.85 -21.46
C SER A 53 29.28 0.27 -22.83
N ALA A 54 28.34 0.15 -23.77
CA ALA A 54 28.64 -0.27 -25.14
C ALA A 54 29.55 0.74 -25.89
N ASP A 55 29.65 1.99 -25.42
CA ASP A 55 30.55 3.00 -25.98
C ASP A 55 32.04 2.67 -25.81
N ILE A 56 32.41 1.73 -24.92
CA ILE A 56 33.78 1.23 -24.80
C ILE A 56 34.30 0.70 -26.16
N ILE A 57 33.41 0.25 -27.04
CA ILE A 57 33.75 -0.23 -28.39
C ILE A 57 34.32 0.89 -29.29
N LYS A 58 34.03 2.18 -29.02
CA LYS A 58 34.58 3.29 -29.80
C LYS A 58 36.07 3.54 -29.57
N GLN A 59 36.65 3.04 -28.48
CA GLN A 59 38.11 3.07 -28.28
C GLN A 59 38.88 2.32 -29.39
N PHE A 60 38.21 1.50 -30.19
CA PHE A 60 38.79 0.78 -31.33
C PHE A 60 38.71 1.54 -32.67
N GLY A 61 38.41 2.85 -32.68
CA GLY A 61 38.70 3.73 -33.84
C GLY A 61 37.50 4.18 -34.69
N THR A 62 36.27 4.13 -34.17
CA THR A 62 35.08 4.63 -34.87
C THR A 62 34.61 5.97 -34.28
N ASP A 63 35.28 7.06 -34.64
CA ASP A 63 34.92 8.42 -34.20
C ASP A 63 33.75 8.97 -35.03
N SER A 64 32.53 8.72 -34.58
CA SER A 64 31.33 9.36 -35.12
C SER A 64 30.76 10.38 -34.12
N PRO A 65 30.74 11.68 -34.47
CA PRO A 65 30.26 12.75 -33.57
C PRO A 65 28.78 12.58 -33.21
N VAL A 66 27.98 11.94 -34.08
CA VAL A 66 26.57 11.63 -33.84
C VAL A 66 26.42 10.65 -32.68
N ILE A 67 27.23 9.58 -32.66
CA ILE A 67 27.13 8.56 -31.61
C ILE A 67 27.59 9.14 -30.27
N SER A 68 28.59 10.03 -30.26
CA SER A 68 29.04 10.71 -29.04
C SER A 68 27.97 11.63 -28.45
N GLY A 69 27.24 12.38 -29.30
CA GLY A 69 26.11 13.21 -28.85
C GLY A 69 25.00 12.39 -28.17
N ILE A 70 24.66 11.23 -28.73
CA ILE A 70 23.63 10.32 -28.16
C ILE A 70 24.02 9.88 -26.74
N LEU A 71 25.27 9.50 -26.52
CA LEU A 71 25.73 8.97 -25.24
C LEU A 71 25.85 10.01 -24.14
N ILE A 72 26.26 11.24 -24.50
CA ILE A 72 26.21 12.37 -23.58
C ILE A 72 24.75 12.59 -23.14
N GLY A 73 23.80 12.56 -24.08
CA GLY A 73 22.38 12.60 -23.79
C GLY A 73 21.93 11.49 -22.84
N CYS A 74 22.24 10.23 -23.14
CA CYS A 74 21.92 9.08 -22.29
C CYS A 74 22.50 9.22 -20.88
N SER A 75 23.73 9.71 -20.75
CA SER A 75 24.41 9.90 -19.46
C SER A 75 23.74 10.99 -18.61
N LEU A 76 23.31 12.10 -19.23
CA LEU A 76 22.55 13.15 -18.56
C LEU A 76 21.18 12.64 -18.09
N ILE A 77 20.46 11.90 -18.95
CA ILE A 77 19.16 11.30 -18.60
C ILE A 77 19.33 10.30 -17.44
N LEU A 78 20.33 9.43 -17.51
CA LEU A 78 20.63 8.47 -16.45
C LEU A 78 20.92 9.18 -15.12
N THR A 79 21.71 10.26 -15.15
CA THR A 79 22.02 11.07 -13.96
C THR A 79 20.77 11.73 -13.39
N LEU A 80 19.88 12.26 -14.23
CA LEU A 80 18.62 12.85 -13.81
C LEU A 80 17.71 11.80 -13.16
N ILE A 81 17.55 10.63 -13.77
CA ILE A 81 16.73 9.54 -13.22
C ILE A 81 17.30 9.05 -11.89
N ASN A 82 18.62 8.90 -11.76
CA ASN A 82 19.27 8.56 -10.49
C ASN A 82 18.97 9.58 -9.39
N THR A 83 19.04 10.87 -9.74
CA THR A 83 18.76 11.96 -8.80
C THR A 83 17.31 11.94 -8.35
N ILE A 84 16.35 11.79 -9.28
CA ILE A 84 14.92 11.69 -8.98
C ILE A 84 14.63 10.45 -8.12
N THR A 85 15.17 9.28 -8.48
CA THR A 85 14.93 8.04 -7.75
C THR A 85 15.42 8.14 -6.30
N LYS A 86 16.59 8.76 -6.10
CA LYS A 86 17.17 8.97 -4.78
C LYS A 86 16.40 10.01 -3.96
N SER A 87 15.96 11.11 -4.57
CA SER A 87 15.27 12.18 -3.85
C SER A 87 13.83 11.82 -3.46
N PHE A 88 13.09 11.13 -4.33
CA PHE A 88 11.69 10.77 -4.09
C PHE A 88 11.49 9.46 -3.32
N ASP A 89 12.53 8.63 -3.20
CA ASP A 89 12.55 7.37 -2.43
C ASP A 89 11.30 6.49 -2.66
N PHE A 90 11.03 6.15 -3.92
CA PHE A 90 9.85 5.35 -4.28
C PHE A 90 9.83 3.99 -3.57
N ASN A 91 11.00 3.37 -3.39
CA ASN A 91 11.12 2.10 -2.67
C ASN A 91 10.75 2.24 -1.17
N GLY A 92 11.29 3.24 -0.47
CA GLY A 92 10.94 3.46 0.93
C GLY A 92 9.49 3.86 1.11
N ARG A 93 8.90 4.61 0.16
CA ARG A 93 7.45 4.89 0.15
C ARG A 93 6.63 3.62 0.00
N ALA A 94 6.98 2.75 -0.96
CA ALA A 94 6.33 1.46 -1.13
C ALA A 94 6.39 0.63 0.16
N SER A 95 7.58 0.51 0.75
CA SER A 95 7.81 -0.25 1.98
C SER A 95 6.95 0.26 3.15
N ARG A 96 6.82 1.57 3.35
CA ARG A 96 5.95 2.15 4.38
C ARG A 96 4.47 1.80 4.18
N HIS A 97 4.00 1.81 2.93
CA HIS A 97 2.63 1.38 2.62
C HIS A 97 2.44 -0.13 2.85
N ILE A 98 3.42 -0.98 2.50
CA ILE A 98 3.40 -2.43 2.76
C ILE A 98 3.33 -2.71 4.27
N MET A 99 4.18 -2.05 5.07
CA MET A 99 4.18 -2.21 6.52
C MET A 99 2.81 -1.84 7.13
N THR A 100 2.22 -0.74 6.66
CA THR A 100 0.89 -0.31 7.11
C THR A 100 -0.19 -1.30 6.68
N ALA A 101 -0.15 -1.80 5.44
CA ALA A 101 -1.07 -2.80 4.92
C ALA A 101 -1.04 -4.08 5.77
N ASN A 102 0.16 -4.60 6.05
CA ASN A 102 0.33 -5.79 6.87
C ASN A 102 -0.22 -5.60 8.30
N ALA A 103 0.02 -4.44 8.91
CA ALA A 103 -0.51 -4.13 10.24
C ALA A 103 -2.05 -4.02 10.24
N LEU A 104 -2.64 -3.45 9.18
CA LEU A 104 -4.09 -3.39 9.02
C LEU A 104 -4.68 -4.78 8.74
N TRP A 105 -3.98 -5.64 8.02
CA TRP A 105 -4.39 -7.02 7.79
C TRP A 105 -4.47 -7.82 9.09
N ASP A 106 -3.42 -7.73 9.93
CA ASP A 106 -3.40 -8.34 11.26
C ASP A 106 -4.59 -7.87 12.12
N LEU A 107 -4.78 -6.55 12.22
CA LEU A 107 -5.91 -5.96 12.94
C LEU A 107 -7.26 -6.40 12.37
N ARG A 108 -7.38 -6.57 11.05
CA ARG A 108 -8.60 -7.02 10.38
C ARG A 108 -8.96 -8.45 10.79
N GLU A 109 -7.99 -9.35 10.85
CA GLU A 109 -8.22 -10.73 11.31
C GLU A 109 -8.61 -10.77 12.80
N ASP A 110 -8.09 -9.86 13.62
CA ASP A 110 -8.54 -9.72 15.01
C ASP A 110 -9.98 -9.22 15.14
N TYR A 111 -10.40 -8.24 14.34
CA TYR A 111 -11.80 -7.82 14.29
C TYR A 111 -12.72 -8.95 13.81
N ARG A 112 -12.26 -9.75 12.83
CA ARG A 112 -13.00 -10.92 12.35
C ARG A 112 -13.21 -11.93 13.47
N SER A 113 -12.16 -12.25 14.20
CA SER A 113 -12.20 -13.18 15.33
C SER A 113 -13.12 -12.64 16.43
N PHE A 114 -12.97 -11.37 16.79
CA PHE A 114 -13.80 -10.70 17.79
C PHE A 114 -15.30 -10.78 17.43
N LYS A 115 -15.68 -10.52 16.17
CA LYS A 115 -17.06 -10.65 15.70
C LYS A 115 -17.64 -12.06 15.95
N TYR A 116 -16.91 -13.10 15.59
CA TYR A 116 -17.38 -14.48 15.77
C TYR A 116 -17.42 -14.90 17.23
N ASP A 117 -16.47 -14.44 18.05
CA ASP A 117 -16.49 -14.70 19.49
C ASP A 117 -17.68 -14.01 20.19
N ILE A 118 -18.07 -12.80 19.75
CA ILE A 118 -19.31 -12.14 20.23
C ILE A 118 -20.53 -13.00 19.91
N GLN A 119 -20.65 -13.47 18.66
CA GLN A 119 -21.76 -14.31 18.21
C GLN A 119 -21.80 -15.66 18.93
N ALA A 120 -20.64 -16.20 19.30
CA ALA A 120 -20.51 -17.42 20.09
C ALA A 120 -20.78 -17.23 21.59
N GLY A 121 -21.06 -16.00 22.05
CA GLY A 121 -21.34 -15.72 23.47
C GLY A 121 -20.14 -15.94 24.38
N ARG A 122 -18.91 -15.76 23.87
CA ARG A 122 -17.67 -16.03 24.61
C ARG A 122 -17.24 -14.93 25.58
N TYR A 123 -17.91 -13.79 25.55
CA TYR A 123 -17.55 -12.61 26.35
C TYR A 123 -18.70 -12.16 27.23
N ASN A 124 -18.37 -11.74 28.45
CA ASN A 124 -19.23 -10.90 29.26
C ASN A 124 -19.11 -9.41 28.86
N GLU A 125 -19.95 -8.54 29.42
CA GLU A 125 -19.99 -7.11 29.08
C GLU A 125 -18.66 -6.38 29.29
N ASP A 126 -17.95 -6.68 30.37
CA ASP A 126 -16.66 -6.06 30.66
C ASP A 126 -15.57 -6.51 29.69
N GLU A 127 -15.54 -7.81 29.35
CA GLU A 127 -14.61 -8.35 28.37
C GLU A 127 -14.86 -7.77 26.96
N LEU A 128 -16.12 -7.61 26.56
CA LEU A 128 -16.49 -6.94 25.31
C LEU A 128 -15.94 -5.53 25.23
N ARG A 129 -16.10 -4.76 26.31
CA ARG A 129 -15.61 -3.39 26.43
C ARG A 129 -14.09 -3.34 26.33
N ILE A 130 -13.39 -4.17 27.10
CA ILE A 130 -11.93 -4.23 27.13
C ILE A 130 -11.38 -4.59 25.74
N LYS A 131 -11.94 -5.62 25.09
CA LYS A 131 -11.47 -6.06 23.78
C LYS A 131 -11.71 -5.02 22.70
N ARG A 132 -12.87 -4.36 22.72
CA ARG A 132 -13.17 -3.21 21.84
C ARG A 132 -12.14 -2.10 22.03
N ASP A 133 -11.85 -1.71 23.27
CA ASP A 133 -10.94 -0.60 23.56
C ASP A 133 -9.49 -0.93 23.15
N GLU A 134 -9.07 -2.19 23.30
CA GLU A 134 -7.80 -2.71 22.79
C GLU A 134 -7.70 -2.55 21.25
N LEU A 135 -8.72 -3.00 20.52
CA LEU A 135 -8.75 -2.91 19.05
C LEU A 135 -8.80 -1.44 18.58
N GLN A 136 -9.54 -0.57 19.29
CA GLN A 136 -9.56 0.86 19.01
C GLN A 136 -8.22 1.55 19.31
N LYS A 137 -7.48 1.09 20.31
CA LYS A 137 -6.13 1.59 20.58
C LYS A 137 -5.18 1.18 19.46
N ARG A 138 -5.21 -0.10 19.05
CA ARG A 138 -4.35 -0.62 17.97
C ARG A 138 -4.59 0.11 16.65
N VAL A 139 -5.85 0.33 16.25
CA VAL A 139 -6.14 1.06 15.00
C VAL A 139 -5.60 2.51 15.03
N LYS A 140 -5.68 3.19 16.18
CA LYS A 140 -5.13 4.54 16.35
C LYS A 140 -3.61 4.56 16.20
N GLU A 141 -2.91 3.59 16.78
CA GLU A 141 -1.45 3.49 16.66
C GLU A 141 -1.02 3.23 15.21
N ILE A 142 -1.72 2.35 14.49
CA ILE A 142 -1.44 2.11 13.07
C ILE A 142 -1.63 3.40 12.26
N TYR A 143 -2.78 4.06 12.40
CA TYR A 143 -3.07 5.29 11.65
C TYR A 143 -2.17 6.47 12.00
N LYS A 144 -1.61 6.53 13.21
CA LYS A 144 -0.62 7.54 13.59
C LYS A 144 0.65 7.47 12.75
N THR A 145 1.04 6.25 12.35
CA THR A 145 2.24 6.00 11.53
C THR A 145 1.95 5.81 10.05
N ALA A 146 0.68 5.71 9.67
CA ALA A 146 0.27 5.46 8.31
C ALA A 146 0.68 6.62 7.38
N PRO A 147 1.39 6.34 6.27
CA PRO A 147 1.68 7.37 5.27
C PRO A 147 0.38 7.87 4.65
N ARG A 148 0.30 9.18 4.38
CA ARG A 148 -0.87 9.76 3.71
C ARG A 148 -1.12 9.08 2.36
N THR A 149 -2.36 8.66 2.16
CA THR A 149 -2.85 8.13 0.89
C THR A 149 -3.26 9.29 -0.01
N PHE A 150 -3.20 9.08 -1.33
CA PHE A 150 -3.52 10.10 -2.33
C PHE A 150 -4.89 9.80 -2.96
N SER A 151 -5.54 10.83 -3.51
CA SER A 151 -6.86 10.72 -4.16
C SER A 151 -6.91 9.67 -5.29
N TRP A 152 -5.79 9.39 -5.95
CA TRP A 152 -5.71 8.34 -6.98
C TRP A 152 -5.73 6.92 -6.38
N ALA A 153 -5.17 6.72 -5.18
CA ALA A 153 -5.15 5.41 -4.52
C ALA A 153 -6.58 5.04 -4.09
N TYR A 154 -7.33 6.04 -3.62
CA TYR A 154 -8.76 5.92 -3.35
C TYR A 154 -9.55 5.51 -4.60
N LYS A 155 -9.40 6.22 -5.73
CA LYS A 155 -10.08 5.87 -7.00
C LYS A 155 -9.71 4.48 -7.52
N LYS A 156 -8.48 4.03 -7.33
CA LYS A 156 -8.05 2.69 -7.73
C LYS A 156 -8.64 1.60 -6.83
N ALA A 157 -8.79 1.88 -5.54
CA ALA A 157 -9.49 1.00 -4.62
C ALA A 157 -10.99 0.93 -4.94
N GLU A 158 -11.62 2.07 -5.26
CA GLU A 158 -13.03 2.18 -5.70
C GLU A 158 -13.27 1.37 -6.97
N LYS A 159 -12.42 1.54 -7.99
CA LYS A 159 -12.51 0.75 -9.21
C LYS A 159 -12.34 -0.76 -8.97
N ALA A 160 -11.45 -1.17 -8.07
CA ALA A 160 -11.28 -2.59 -7.74
C ALA A 160 -12.49 -3.18 -6.99
N PHE A 161 -13.19 -2.35 -6.22
CA PHE A 161 -14.46 -2.71 -5.59
C PHE A 161 -15.57 -2.88 -6.66
N ASP A 162 -15.72 -1.91 -7.55
CA ASP A 162 -16.72 -1.96 -8.64
C ASP A 162 -16.50 -3.17 -9.59
N GLU A 163 -15.25 -3.57 -9.80
CA GLU A 163 -14.88 -4.75 -10.60
C GLU A 163 -15.05 -6.09 -9.87
N GLY A 164 -15.55 -6.09 -8.62
CA GLY A 164 -15.76 -7.30 -7.83
C GLY A 164 -14.46 -7.98 -7.35
N GLN A 165 -13.30 -7.33 -7.48
CA GLN A 165 -12.03 -7.83 -6.94
C GLN A 165 -11.95 -7.67 -5.42
N VAL A 166 -12.84 -6.85 -4.87
CA VAL A 166 -13.03 -6.65 -3.43
C VAL A 166 -14.55 -6.69 -3.19
N THR A 167 -15.00 -7.64 -2.37
CA THR A 167 -16.38 -7.69 -1.87
C THR A 167 -16.40 -7.29 -0.41
N PHE A 168 -17.27 -6.35 -0.05
CA PHE A 168 -17.58 -6.05 1.34
C PHE A 168 -18.87 -6.78 1.69
N ASP A 169 -18.80 -7.87 2.44
CA ASP A 169 -19.99 -8.60 2.91
C ASP A 169 -20.89 -7.76 3.85
N HIS A 170 -20.52 -6.51 4.17
CA HIS A 170 -21.09 -5.70 5.25
C HIS A 170 -21.38 -4.24 4.87
N LEU A 171 -21.28 -3.87 3.59
CA LEU A 171 -21.74 -2.54 3.10
C LEU A 171 -23.00 -2.62 2.24
N ASP A 172 -23.63 -3.79 2.16
CA ASP A 172 -24.98 -3.92 1.63
C ASP A 172 -25.99 -3.42 2.67
N GLU A 173 -26.15 -2.10 2.75
CA GLU A 173 -27.41 -1.43 3.09
C GLU A 173 -27.27 0.09 2.86
N LYS A 174 -27.68 0.52 1.67
CA LYS A 174 -28.30 1.83 1.45
C LYS A 174 -29.65 1.63 0.80
#